data_AF-A0A3E2C8M9-F1
#
_entry.id   AF-A0A3E2C8M9-F1
#
_cell.length_a   1.000
_cell.length_b   1.000
_cell.length_c   1.000
_cell.angle_alpha   90.00
_cell.angle_beta   90.00
_cell.angle_gamma   90.00
#
_symmetry.space_group_name_H-M   'P 1'
#
loop_
_entity.id
_entity.type
_entity.pdbx_description
1 polymer ?
#
loop_
_entity_poly.entity_id
_entity_poly.type
_entity_poly.pdbx_seq_one_letter_code
_entity_poly.pdbx_strand_id
1 'polypeptide(L)' 'MWTPYSLLETNGYQVWQKPSLKHWLGTDGTGADMLSWLMAGSRVEILLVISTIV' A
#
# COMPACT_ATOMS: atom_id res chain seq x y z
N MET A 1 2.39 10.44 -7.63
CA MET A 1 1.96 9.61 -6.48
C MET A 1 3.05 8.56 -6.26
N TRP A 2 3.48 8.33 -5.01
CA TRP A 2 4.50 7.31 -4.67
C TRP A 2 3.90 5.91 -4.54
N THR A 3 2.62 5.82 -4.17
CA THR A 3 1.85 4.57 -4.06
C THR A 3 1.06 4.29 -5.36
N PRO A 4 0.77 3.02 -5.69
CA PRO A 4 -0.04 2.65 -6.85
C PRO A 4 -1.47 3.19 -6.80
N TYR A 5 -2.08 3.19 -5.62
CA TYR A 5 -3.44 3.72 -5.39
C TYR A 5 -3.43 4.82 -4.32
N SER A 6 -4.48 5.63 -4.30
CA SER A 6 -4.69 6.62 -3.24
C SER A 6 -5.01 5.91 -1.92
N LEU A 7 -4.41 6.36 -0.81
CA LEU A 7 -4.62 5.78 0.51
C LEU A 7 -6.03 6.00 1.07
N LEU A 8 -6.75 6.99 0.55
CA LEU A 8 -8.13 7.30 0.93
C LEU A 8 -9.15 6.64 0.00
N GLU A 9 -8.69 5.98 -1.06
CA GLU A 9 -9.56 5.25 -1.97
C GLU A 9 -9.96 3.92 -1.34
N THR A 10 -11.27 3.77 -1.12
CA THR A 10 -11.88 2.60 -0.50
C THR A 10 -12.99 2.09 -1.40
N ASN A 11 -13.20 0.77 -1.41
CA ASN A 11 -14.24 0.12 -2.20
C ASN A 11 -14.87 -1.03 -1.43
N GLY A 12 -16.00 -0.76 -0.78
CA GLY A 12 -16.72 -1.75 0.02
C GLY A 12 -17.22 -2.98 -0.75
N TYR A 13 -17.28 -2.94 -2.09
CA TYR A 13 -17.61 -4.10 -2.93
C TYR A 13 -16.39 -4.98 -3.23
N GLN A 14 -15.19 -4.46 -3.01
CA GLN A 14 -13.91 -5.09 -3.33
C GLN A 14 -13.08 -5.27 -2.06
N VAL A 15 -13.71 -5.74 -0.98
CA VAL A 15 -13.06 -6.07 0.29
C VAL A 15 -12.44 -7.46 0.29
N TRP A 16 -11.32 -7.60 0.99
CA TRP A 16 -10.61 -8.89 1.17
C TRP A 16 -10.29 -9.60 -0.15
N GLN A 17 -9.99 -8.83 -1.21
CA GLN A 17 -9.59 -9.43 -2.47
C GLN A 17 -8.24 -10.11 -2.32
N LYS A 18 -8.10 -11.28 -2.94
CA LYS A 18 -6.82 -11.99 -3.01
C LYS A 18 -5.80 -11.20 -3.87
N PRO A 19 -4.50 -11.45 -3.68
CA PRO A 19 -3.45 -10.93 -4.56
C PRO A 19 -3.76 -11.12 -6.05
N SER A 20 -3.59 -10.06 -6.82
CA SER A 20 -3.86 -10.01 -8.26
C SER A 20 -2.98 -8.97 -8.96
N LEU A 21 -2.93 -8.97 -10.30
CA LEU A 21 -2.19 -7.93 -11.03
C LEU A 21 -2.74 -6.51 -10.80
N LYS A 22 -4.04 -6.40 -10.47
CA LYS A 22 -4.66 -5.11 -10.11
C LYS A 22 -4.27 -4.69 -8.70
N HIS A 23 -4.33 -5.61 -7.74
CA HIS A 23 -3.96 -5.38 -6.34
C HIS A 23 -2.92 -6.42 -5.93
N TRP A 24 -1.63 -6.07 -6.03
CA TRP A 24 -0.53 -7.03 -5.89
C TRP A 24 -0.55 -7.79 -4.56
N LEU A 25 -0.98 -7.13 -3.49
CA LEU A 25 -1.15 -7.74 -2.18
C LEU A 25 -2.62 -7.93 -1.78
N GLY A 26 -3.54 -7.65 -2.70
CA GLY A 26 -4.98 -7.68 -2.42
C GLY A 26 -5.48 -6.40 -1.75
N THR A 27 -6.71 -6.47 -1.23
CA THR A 27 -7.38 -5.36 -0.57
C THR A 27 -7.78 -5.70 0.86
N ASP A 28 -7.84 -4.69 1.73
CA ASP A 28 -8.22 -4.83 3.14
C ASP A 28 -9.75 -4.89 3.36
N GLY A 29 -10.18 -4.84 4.62
CA GLY A 29 -11.59 -4.87 5.01
C GLY A 29 -12.40 -3.62 4.63
N THR A 30 -11.78 -2.59 4.07
CA THR A 30 -12.44 -1.41 3.47
C THR A 30 -12.34 -1.40 1.95
N GLY A 31 -11.59 -2.34 1.38
CA GLY A 31 -11.30 -2.42 -0.05
C GLY A 31 -10.15 -1.51 -0.48
N ALA A 32 -9.36 -1.00 0.46
CA ALA A 32 -8.16 -0.24 0.15
C ALA A 32 -7.02 -1.19 -0.25
N ASP A 33 -6.13 -0.71 -1.11
CA ASP A 33 -5.00 -1.49 -1.64
C ASP A 33 -3.91 -1.69 -0.57
N MET A 34 -3.60 -2.94 -0.23
CA MET A 34 -2.64 -3.27 0.82
C MET A 34 -1.19 -2.89 0.48
N LEU A 35 -0.81 -2.93 -0.80
CA LEU A 35 0.53 -2.52 -1.23
C LEU A 35 0.75 -1.03 -1.00
N SER A 36 -0.26 -0.21 -1.28
CA SER A 36 -0.23 1.23 -1.05
C SER A 36 -0.07 1.55 0.43
N TRP A 37 -0.76 0.83 1.32
CA TRP A 37 -0.55 0.93 2.77
C TRP A 37 0.88 0.61 3.19
N LEU A 38 1.43 -0.50 2.70
CA LEU A 38 2.79 -0.93 3.04
C LEU A 38 3.84 0.09 2.58
N MET A 39 3.71 0.59 1.35
CA MET A 39 4.61 1.62 0.81
C MET A 39 4.52 2.96 1.54
N ALA A 40 3.34 3.33 2.02
CA ALA A 40 3.17 4.54 2.82
C ALA A 40 3.75 4.37 4.23
N GLY A 41 3.53 3.21 4.86
CA GLY A 41 4.07 2.87 6.18
C GLY A 41 5.59 2.76 6.22
N SER A 42 6.21 2.24 5.15
CA SER A 42 7.67 2.07 5.06
C SER A 42 8.45 3.36 4.82
N ARG A 43 7.78 4.52 4.69
CA ARG A 43 8.44 5.80 4.39
C ARG A 43 9.57 6.14 5.37
N VAL A 44 9.36 5.94 6.66
CA VAL A 44 10.38 6.23 7.69
C VAL A 44 11.54 5.25 7.61
N GLU A 45 11.26 3.98 7.34
CA GLU A 45 12.30 2.95 7.20
C GLU A 45 13.20 3.22 5.99
N ILE A 46 12.60 3.58 4.85
CA ILE A 46 13.34 3.96 3.64
C ILE A 46 14.23 5.18 3.93
N LEU A 47 13.72 6.19 4.62
CA LEU A 47 14.51 7.36 5.02
C LEU A 47 15.68 6.95 5.93
N LEU A 48 15.44 6.11 6.93
CA LEU A 48 16.44 5.66 7.89
C LEU A 48 17.56 4.85 7.21
N VAL A 49 17.21 3.93 6.30
CA VAL A 49 18.17 3.14 5.52
C VAL A 49 19.04 4.05 4.65
N ILE A 50 18.44 5.03 3.96
CA ILE A 50 19.19 5.98 3.13
C ILE A 50 20.13 6.84 4.00
N SER A 51 19.65 7.34 5.15
CA SER A 51 20.46 8.16 6.05
C SER A 51 21.61 7.40 6.72
N THR A 52 21.53 6.09 6.85
CA THR A 52 22.59 5.27 7.48
C THR A 52 23.75 4.99 6.52
N ILE A 53 23.51 5.03 5.20
CA ILE A 53 24.52 4.74 4.19
C ILE A 53 25.42 5.96 3.91
N VAL A 54 24.97 7.18 4.23
CA VAL A 54 25.70 8.45 4.06
C VAL A 54 26.53 8.77 5.29
#